data_AF-A0AAU9VT09-F1
#
_entry.id   AF-A0AAU9VT09-F1
#
_cell.length_a   1.000
_cell.length_b   1.000
_cell.length_c   1.000
_cell.angle_alpha   90.00
_cell.angle_beta   90.00
_cell.angle_gamma   90.00
#
_symmetry.space_group_name_H-M   'P 1'
#
loop_
_entity.id
_entity.type
_entity.pdbx_description
1 polymer ?
#
loop_
_entity_poly.entity_id
_entity_poly.type
_entity_poly.pdbx_seq_one_letter_code
_entity_poly.pdbx_strand_id
1 'polypeptide(L)'
;IFAKPKDPVTKEQRTDAIYSIPCNDCDNEYIGQTKRQFGTRLKVHQKAVFLCEKENSALSEHTCLTNHTIGWDNSKIITTNRRYHQRLCLEAWHINSAHAPLNRDDGGLLPDAYLHLVRKKAAN
;
A
#
# COMPACT_ATOMS: atom_id res chain seq x y z
N ILE A 1 11.07 -6.72 40.65
CA ILE A 1 11.53 -7.50 39.47
C ILE A 1 10.74 -7.00 38.27
N PHE A 2 11.34 -6.27 37.34
CA PHE A 2 10.63 -5.80 36.15
C PHE A 2 10.57 -6.93 35.11
N ALA A 3 9.42 -7.12 34.48
CA ALA A 3 9.27 -8.07 33.39
C ALA A 3 10.18 -7.65 32.21
N LYS A 4 10.81 -8.64 31.55
CA LYS A 4 11.58 -8.37 30.33
C LYS A 4 10.66 -7.71 29.29
N PRO A 5 11.10 -6.61 28.65
CA PRO A 5 10.36 -6.00 27.55
C PRO A 5 10.10 -7.05 26.48
N LYS A 6 8.89 -7.01 25.90
CA LYS A 6 8.51 -7.89 24.80
C LYS A 6 9.32 -7.52 23.55
N ASP A 7 9.71 -8.52 22.78
CA ASP A 7 10.46 -8.26 21.55
C ASP A 7 9.68 -7.34 20.59
N PRO A 8 10.34 -6.38 19.95
CA PRO A 8 9.70 -5.47 19.02
C PRO A 8 9.20 -6.24 17.79
N VAL A 9 7.95 -5.97 17.39
CA VAL A 9 7.35 -6.57 16.19
C VAL A 9 7.97 -5.93 14.94
N THR A 10 8.56 -6.76 14.07
CA THR A 10 9.19 -6.31 12.81
C THR A 10 8.14 -5.79 11.82
N LYS A 11 8.60 -5.09 10.77
CA LYS A 11 7.75 -4.56 9.68
C LYS A 11 6.92 -5.67 9.03
N GLU A 12 7.57 -6.79 8.73
CA GLU A 12 7.00 -7.94 8.02
C GLU A 12 5.94 -8.67 8.85
N GLN A 13 6.08 -8.64 10.18
CA GLN A 13 5.18 -9.28 11.13
C GLN A 13 3.93 -8.43 11.45
N ARG A 14 3.89 -7.17 11.04
CA ARG A 14 2.72 -6.30 11.28
C ARG A 14 1.48 -6.84 10.56
N THR A 15 0.37 -6.91 11.27
CA THR A 15 -0.96 -7.21 10.72
C THR A 15 -1.82 -5.95 10.70
N ASP A 16 -2.99 -6.05 10.05
CA ASP A 16 -4.00 -4.98 10.07
C ASP A 16 -3.41 -3.62 9.63
N ALA A 17 -2.61 -3.65 8.58
CA ALA A 17 -1.76 -2.54 8.17
C ALA A 17 -2.21 -1.94 6.84
N ILE A 18 -2.02 -0.63 6.71
CA ILE A 18 -1.99 0.10 5.44
C ILE A 18 -0.51 0.31 5.13
N TYR A 19 -0.11 0.01 3.90
CA TYR A 19 1.28 0.02 3.48
C TYR A 19 1.45 0.65 2.11
N SER A 20 2.66 1.09 1.78
CA SER A 20 3.04 1.52 0.45
C SER A 20 4.21 0.70 -0.11
N ILE A 21 4.23 0.53 -1.43
CA ILE A 21 5.27 -0.15 -2.20
C ILE A 21 5.64 0.76 -3.38
N PRO A 22 6.82 1.39 -3.36
CA PRO A 22 7.24 2.29 -4.43
C PRO A 22 7.74 1.52 -5.66
N CYS A 23 7.65 2.16 -6.83
CA CYS A 23 8.49 1.84 -7.98
C CYS A 23 9.90 2.41 -7.75
N ASN A 24 10.95 1.75 -8.26
CA ASN A 24 12.31 2.31 -8.20
C ASN A 24 12.60 3.27 -9.35
N ASP A 25 11.86 3.17 -10.44
CA ASP A 25 12.16 3.80 -11.73
C ASP A 25 11.23 4.98 -12.05
N CYS A 26 10.18 5.20 -11.24
CA CYS A 26 9.33 6.38 -11.30
C CYS A 26 8.73 6.72 -9.92
N ASP A 27 8.10 7.89 -9.82
CA ASP A 27 7.49 8.39 -8.57
C ASP A 27 6.22 7.65 -8.15
N ASN A 28 5.80 6.63 -8.91
CA ASN A 28 4.56 5.91 -8.64
C ASN A 28 4.71 5.01 -7.40
N GLU A 29 3.67 4.96 -6.58
CA GLU A 29 3.60 4.04 -5.45
C GLU A 29 2.25 3.31 -5.39
N TYR A 30 2.29 2.02 -5.06
CA TYR A 30 1.09 1.25 -4.76
C TYR A 30 0.78 1.34 -3.26
N ILE A 31 -0.46 1.68 -2.93
CA ILE A 31 -0.94 1.71 -1.55
C ILE A 31 -1.97 0.60 -1.36
N GLY A 32 -1.86 -0.18 -0.29
CA GLY A 32 -2.80 -1.25 -0.03
C GLY A 32 -2.99 -1.53 1.45
N GLN A 33 -4.07 -2.23 1.80
CA GLN A 33 -4.26 -2.78 3.14
C GLN A 33 -4.12 -4.30 3.21
N THR A 34 -3.83 -4.79 4.41
CA THR A 34 -3.82 -6.21 4.72
C THR A 34 -4.32 -6.49 6.13
N LYS A 35 -5.18 -7.49 6.28
CA LYS A 35 -5.47 -8.13 7.58
C LYS A 35 -4.36 -9.09 8.01
N ARG A 36 -3.69 -9.73 7.04
CA ARG A 36 -2.60 -10.70 7.26
C ARG A 36 -1.30 -9.98 7.59
N GLN A 37 -0.28 -10.73 7.99
CA GLN A 37 1.08 -10.21 8.11
C GLN A 37 1.52 -9.55 6.80
N PHE A 38 2.14 -8.38 6.91
CA PHE A 38 2.60 -7.60 5.77
C PHE A 38 3.55 -8.40 4.88
N GLY A 39 4.48 -9.15 5.46
CA GLY A 39 5.41 -10.01 4.71
C GLY A 39 4.70 -11.08 3.88
N THR A 40 3.57 -11.62 4.35
CA THR A 40 2.74 -12.55 3.56
C THR A 40 2.12 -11.85 2.37
N ARG A 41 1.58 -10.63 2.55
CA ARG A 41 0.99 -9.84 1.47
C ARG A 41 2.05 -9.42 0.44
N LEU A 42 3.24 -9.05 0.90
CA LEU A 42 4.37 -8.70 0.05
C LEU A 42 4.77 -9.86 -0.87
N LYS A 43 4.89 -11.08 -0.32
CA LYS A 43 5.19 -12.29 -1.10
C LYS A 43 4.14 -12.61 -2.17
N VAL A 44 2.86 -12.34 -1.89
CA VAL A 44 1.79 -12.50 -2.89
C VAL A 44 2.01 -11.54 -4.07
N HIS A 45 2.32 -10.28 -3.79
CA HIS A 45 2.61 -9.30 -4.85
C HIS A 45 3.88 -9.65 -5.64
N GLN A 46 4.95 -10.06 -4.96
CA GLN A 46 6.18 -10.54 -5.60
C GLN A 46 5.91 -11.71 -6.55
N LYS A 47 5.10 -12.68 -6.12
CA LYS A 47 4.70 -13.81 -6.96
C LYS A 47 3.89 -13.35 -8.17
N ALA A 48 2.94 -12.45 -7.99
CA ALA A 48 2.12 -11.93 -9.10
C ALA A 48 2.96 -11.15 -10.14
N VAL A 49 3.95 -10.38 -9.69
CA VAL A 49 4.93 -9.70 -10.56
C VAL A 49 5.78 -10.73 -11.31
N PHE A 50 6.35 -11.70 -10.58
CA PHE A 50 7.17 -12.77 -11.17
C PHE A 50 6.43 -13.57 -12.25
N LEU A 51 5.15 -13.86 -12.03
CA LEU A 51 4.29 -14.59 -12.97
C LEU A 51 3.63 -13.69 -14.04
N CYS A 52 3.87 -12.37 -14.00
CA CYS A 52 3.21 -11.38 -14.85
C CYS A 52 1.67 -11.50 -14.86
N GLU A 53 1.07 -11.78 -13.69
CA GLU A 53 -0.38 -11.82 -13.49
C GLU A 53 -0.98 -10.41 -13.47
N LYS A 54 -1.02 -9.75 -14.64
CA LYS A 54 -1.47 -8.37 -14.79
C LYS A 54 -2.86 -8.19 -14.19
N GLU A 55 -3.85 -8.99 -14.56
CA GLU A 55 -5.24 -8.86 -14.10
C GLU A 55 -5.42 -8.87 -12.56
N ASN A 56 -4.50 -9.49 -11.81
CA ASN A 56 -4.65 -9.67 -10.36
C ASN A 56 -3.85 -8.67 -9.51
N SER A 57 -2.92 -7.92 -10.11
CA SER A 57 -2.05 -7.01 -9.36
C SER A 57 -1.65 -5.80 -10.19
N ALA A 58 -1.99 -4.62 -9.68
CA ALA A 58 -1.57 -3.35 -10.28
C ALA A 58 -0.04 -3.27 -10.39
N LEU A 59 0.69 -3.76 -9.38
CA LEU A 59 2.16 -3.83 -9.42
C LEU A 59 2.65 -4.70 -10.59
N SER A 60 2.04 -5.87 -10.80
CA SER A 60 2.38 -6.77 -11.91
C SER A 60 2.09 -6.12 -13.26
N GLU A 61 0.90 -5.56 -13.42
CA GLU A 61 0.52 -4.80 -14.61
C GLU A 61 1.52 -3.68 -14.93
N HIS A 62 1.85 -2.85 -13.94
CA HIS A 62 2.84 -1.79 -14.09
C HIS A 62 4.19 -2.32 -14.56
N THR A 63 4.75 -3.33 -13.88
CA THR A 63 6.04 -3.92 -14.27
C THR A 63 6.00 -4.49 -15.68
N CYS A 64 4.92 -5.17 -16.07
CA CYS A 64 4.85 -5.80 -17.38
C CYS A 64 4.57 -4.81 -18.53
N LEU A 65 4.08 -3.60 -18.25
CA LEU A 65 3.85 -2.57 -19.26
C LEU A 65 5.05 -1.62 -19.41
N THR A 66 5.78 -1.38 -18.33
CA THR A 66 6.84 -0.36 -18.28
C THR A 66 8.24 -0.95 -18.21
N ASN A 67 8.36 -2.25 -17.89
CA ASN A 67 9.62 -2.91 -17.58
C ASN A 67 10.37 -2.29 -16.38
N HIS A 68 9.66 -1.55 -15.53
CA HIS A 68 10.19 -1.01 -14.28
C HIS A 68 10.33 -2.09 -13.20
N THR A 69 11.13 -1.79 -12.19
CA THR A 69 11.38 -2.62 -11.02
C THR A 69 10.64 -2.09 -9.79
N ILE A 70 10.22 -3.01 -8.93
CA ILE A 70 9.51 -2.67 -7.69
C ILE A 70 10.49 -2.58 -6.52
N GLY A 71 10.36 -1.51 -5.73
CA GLY A 71 11.17 -1.25 -4.54
C GLY A 71 10.68 -2.02 -3.31
N TRP A 72 10.76 -3.36 -3.33
CA TRP A 72 10.25 -4.21 -2.26
C TRP A 72 10.85 -3.88 -0.88
N ASP A 73 12.15 -3.61 -0.80
CA ASP A 73 12.84 -3.29 0.46
C ASP A 73 12.45 -1.90 0.98
N ASN A 74 12.15 -0.98 0.05
CA ASN A 74 11.69 0.37 0.31
C ASN A 74 10.19 0.45 0.67
N SER A 75 9.50 -0.69 0.75
CA SER A 75 8.11 -0.76 1.20
C SER A 75 7.97 -0.36 2.67
N LYS A 76 6.85 0.30 3.00
CA LYS A 76 6.62 0.93 4.31
C LYS A 76 5.25 0.56 4.86
N ILE A 77 5.18 0.37 6.19
CA ILE A 77 3.91 0.44 6.90
C ILE A 77 3.59 1.92 7.13
N ILE A 78 2.49 2.39 6.57
CA ILE A 78 2.02 3.76 6.76
C ILE A 78 1.34 3.88 8.12
N THR A 79 0.37 3.01 8.39
CA THR A 79 -0.33 2.95 9.68
C THR A 79 -0.94 1.56 9.89
N THR A 80 -1.44 1.31 11.10
CA THR A 80 -2.14 0.07 11.44
C THR A 80 -3.48 0.38 12.09
N ASN A 81 -4.52 -0.35 11.72
CA ASN A 81 -5.83 -0.24 12.34
C ASN A 81 -6.54 -1.59 12.33
N ARG A 82 -6.96 -2.10 13.49
CA ARG A 82 -7.59 -3.43 13.59
C ARG A 82 -9.01 -3.49 13.00
N ARG A 83 -9.68 -2.34 12.87
CA ARG A 83 -11.06 -2.27 12.38
C ARG A 83 -11.05 -2.21 10.86
N TYR A 84 -11.65 -3.23 10.24
CA TYR A 84 -11.64 -3.39 8.78
C TYR A 84 -12.17 -2.15 8.03
N HIS A 85 -13.36 -1.65 8.39
CA HIS A 85 -13.93 -0.48 7.71
C HIS A 85 -13.08 0.78 7.87
N GLN A 86 -12.44 0.97 9.04
CA GLN A 86 -11.53 2.10 9.23
C GLN A 86 -10.26 1.94 8.40
N ARG A 87 -9.71 0.73 8.25
CA ARG A 87 -8.59 0.49 7.33
C ARG A 87 -8.94 0.81 5.89
N LEU A 88 -10.13 0.45 5.44
CA LEU A 88 -10.57 0.74 4.08
C LEU A 88 -10.69 2.26 3.85
N CYS A 89 -11.28 3.00 4.79
CA CYS A 89 -11.31 4.47 4.72
C CYS A 89 -9.90 5.08 4.71
N LEU A 90 -8.98 4.54 5.53
CA LEU A 90 -7.59 5.00 5.57
C LEU A 90 -6.83 4.67 4.28
N GLU A 91 -7.04 3.49 3.70
CA GLU A 91 -6.49 3.09 2.40
C GLU A 91 -6.96 4.06 1.31
N ALA A 92 -8.26 4.31 1.19
CA ALA A 92 -8.82 5.28 0.25
C ALA A 92 -8.26 6.69 0.48
N TRP A 93 -8.15 7.13 1.74
CA TRP A 93 -7.54 8.41 2.10
C TRP A 93 -6.09 8.50 1.60
N HIS A 94 -5.28 7.47 1.86
CA HIS A 94 -3.88 7.45 1.46
C HIS A 94 -3.71 7.38 -0.06
N ILE A 95 -4.53 6.60 -0.77
CA ILE A 95 -4.54 6.56 -2.24
C ILE A 95 -4.86 7.95 -2.82
N ASN A 96 -5.92 8.59 -2.33
CA ASN A 96 -6.33 9.92 -2.81
C ASN A 96 -5.38 11.06 -2.42
N SER A 97 -4.57 10.86 -1.38
CA SER A 97 -3.55 11.83 -0.94
C SER A 97 -2.18 11.63 -1.59
N ALA A 98 -1.97 10.49 -2.25
CA ALA A 98 -0.70 10.14 -2.87
C ALA A 98 -0.41 11.05 -4.08
N HIS A 99 0.87 11.30 -4.33
CA HIS A 99 1.27 12.13 -5.47
C HIS A 99 1.04 11.42 -6.81
N ALA A 100 1.40 10.14 -6.87
CA ALA A 100 1.28 9.30 -8.06
C ALA A 100 0.86 7.87 -7.65
N PRO A 101 -0.42 7.65 -7.28
CA PRO A 101 -0.89 6.33 -6.90
C PRO A 101 -0.90 5.39 -8.12
N LEU A 102 -0.39 4.17 -7.92
CA LEU A 102 -0.37 3.09 -8.91
C LEU A 102 -1.66 2.26 -8.88
N ASN A 103 -2.50 2.45 -7.86
CA ASN A 103 -3.77 1.76 -7.69
C ASN A 103 -4.71 1.91 -8.90
N ARG A 104 -5.48 0.86 -9.19
CA ARG A 104 -6.50 0.88 -10.26
C ARG A 104 -7.75 1.66 -9.90
N ASP A 105 -8.06 1.72 -8.61
CA ASP A 105 -9.19 2.42 -8.04
C ASP A 105 -8.70 3.33 -6.90
N ASP A 106 -9.56 4.27 -6.52
CA ASP A 106 -9.30 5.25 -5.47
C ASP A 106 -9.65 4.73 -4.05
N GLY A 107 -9.89 3.42 -3.90
CA GLY A 107 -10.35 2.78 -2.67
C GLY A 107 -11.85 2.88 -2.41
N GLY A 108 -12.62 3.65 -3.19
CA GLY A 108 -14.09 3.64 -3.26
C GLY A 108 -14.89 3.93 -1.97
N LEU A 109 -14.22 4.26 -0.87
CA LEU A 109 -14.81 4.30 0.49
C LEU A 109 -14.59 5.61 1.23
N LEU A 110 -14.07 6.62 0.54
CA LEU A 110 -14.01 7.99 1.05
C LEU A 110 -15.22 8.77 0.53
N PRO A 111 -16.11 9.30 1.40
CA PRO A 111 -17.24 10.09 0.94
C PRO A 111 -16.79 11.34 0.18
N ASP A 112 -17.55 11.74 -0.85
CA ASP A 112 -17.22 12.88 -1.71
C ASP A 112 -16.95 14.18 -0.95
N ALA A 113 -17.68 14.37 0.16
CA ALA A 113 -17.51 15.50 1.06
C ALA A 113 -16.07 15.66 1.59
N TYR A 114 -15.27 14.59 1.64
CA TYR A 114 -13.89 14.62 2.11
C TYR A 114 -12.84 14.66 0.99
N LEU A 115 -13.23 14.48 -0.28
CA LEU A 115 -12.28 14.44 -1.41
C LEU A 115 -11.47 15.72 -1.56
N HIS A 116 -12.07 16.87 -1.23
CA HIS A 116 -11.40 18.17 -1.28
C HIS A 116 -10.26 18.31 -0.26
N LEU A 117 -10.22 17.48 0.80
CA LEU A 117 -9.16 17.50 1.81
C LEU A 117 -7.92 16.70 1.40
N VAL A 118 -8.10 15.70 0.55
CA VAL A 118 -7.04 14.74 0.16
C VAL A 118 -6.46 15.06 -1.21
N ARG A 119 -7.26 15.59 -2.13
CA ARG A 119 -6.79 15.97 -3.46
C ARG A 119 -5.93 17.22 -3.34
N LYS A 120 -4.61 17.07 -3.55
CA LYS A 120 -3.74 18.23 -3.73
C LYS A 120 -4.26 19.02 -4.94
N LYS A 121 -4.46 20.33 -4.77
CA LYS A 121 -4.66 21.23 -5.92
C LYS A 121 -3.47 21.03 -6.86
N ALA A 122 -3.73 20.78 -8.14
CA ALA A 122 -2.69 20.91 -9.15
C ALA A 122 -2.10 22.32 -8.99
N ALA A 123 -0.80 22.41 -8.74
CA ALA A 123 -0.13 23.70 -8.80
C ALA A 123 -0.22 24.15 -10.27
N ASN A 124 -0.89 25.28 -10.50
CA ASN A 124 -0.87 25.98 -11.79
C ASN A 124 0.52 26.54 -12.07
#